data_AF-A0A6A3EEH6-F1
#
_entry.id   AF-A0A6A3EEH6-F1
#
_cell.length_a   1.000
_cell.length_b   1.000
_cell.length_c   1.000
_cell.angle_alpha   90.00
_cell.angle_beta   90.00
_cell.angle_gamma   90.00
#
_symmetry.space_group_name_H-M   'P 1'
#
loop_
_entity.id
_entity.type
_entity.pdbx_description
1 polymer ?
#
loop_
_entity_poly.entity_id
_entity_poly.type
_entity_poly.pdbx_seq_one_letter_code
_entity_poly.pdbx_strand_id
1 'polypeptide(L)'
;MASAVHLLLLVTISVFCGAVCAGRSTPMPEDNPQACTWDIKICDDGTWVYRAADRDCEFDDCLVEFAELGSRQHSNYTSPTLR
;
A
#
# COMPACT_ATOMS: atom_id res chain seq x y z
N MET A 1 -9.95 12.20 51.75
CA MET A 1 -10.65 12.36 50.46
C MET A 1 -9.69 12.58 49.28
N ALA A 2 -8.67 13.44 49.40
CA ALA A 2 -7.68 13.69 48.33
C ALA A 2 -6.81 12.48 47.92
N SER A 3 -6.46 11.59 48.88
CA SER A 3 -5.62 10.42 48.60
C SER A 3 -6.31 9.34 47.74
N ALA A 4 -7.62 9.12 47.92
CA ALA A 4 -8.38 8.16 47.13
C ALA A 4 -8.57 8.64 45.68
N VAL A 5 -8.77 9.95 45.48
CA VAL A 5 -8.89 10.55 44.14
C VAL A 5 -7.58 10.43 43.35
N HIS A 6 -6.44 10.62 44.01
CA HIS A 6 -5.13 10.39 43.38
C HIS A 6 -4.90 8.94 42.97
N LEU A 7 -5.26 7.97 43.82
CA LEU A 7 -5.13 6.55 43.46
C LEU A 7 -6.00 6.21 42.25
N LEU A 8 -7.24 6.72 42.20
CA LEU A 8 -8.15 6.47 41.08
C LEU A 8 -7.62 7.08 39.77
N LEU A 9 -7.03 8.28 39.81
CA LEU A 9 -6.43 8.90 38.62
C LEU A 9 -5.20 8.14 38.09
N LEU A 10 -4.34 7.62 38.97
CA LEU A 10 -3.17 6.84 38.54
C LEU A 10 -3.58 5.50 37.89
N VAL A 11 -4.60 4.86 38.44
CA VAL A 11 -5.15 3.61 37.89
C VAL A 11 -5.81 3.85 36.54
N THR A 12 -6.56 4.94 36.36
CA THR A 12 -7.17 5.24 35.06
C THR A 12 -6.14 5.61 34.00
N ILE A 13 -5.11 6.40 34.34
CA ILE A 13 -4.02 6.77 33.41
C ILE A 13 -3.25 5.53 32.93
N SER A 14 -2.93 4.60 33.83
CA SER A 14 -2.22 3.36 33.47
C SER A 14 -3.06 2.42 32.59
N VAL A 15 -4.36 2.29 32.87
CA VAL A 15 -5.29 1.49 32.04
C VAL A 15 -5.48 2.13 30.66
N PHE A 16 -5.62 3.45 30.58
CA PHE A 16 -5.74 4.16 29.30
C PHE A 16 -4.44 4.10 28.48
N CYS A 17 -3.28 4.23 29.13
CA CYS A 17 -1.99 4.13 28.45
C CYS A 17 -1.76 2.72 27.87
N GLY A 18 -2.15 1.67 28.60
CA GLY A 18 -2.07 0.28 28.13
C GLY A 18 -2.97 0.00 26.92
N ALA A 19 -4.17 0.58 26.87
CA ALA A 19 -5.11 0.38 25.77
C ALA A 19 -4.75 1.17 24.49
N VAL A 20 -4.13 2.35 24.64
CA VAL A 20 -3.73 3.20 23.50
C VAL A 20 -2.40 2.75 22.87
N CYS A 21 -1.46 2.24 23.68
CA CYS A 21 -0.15 1.78 23.18
C CYS A 21 -0.18 0.37 22.58
N ALA A 22 -1.25 -0.40 22.78
CA ALA A 22 -1.49 -1.67 22.09
C ALA A 22 -2.00 -1.48 20.65
N GLY A 23 -1.56 -0.41 19.99
CA GLY A 23 -1.68 -0.22 18.55
C GLY A 23 -1.02 -1.41 17.87
N ARG A 24 -1.83 -2.39 17.49
CA ARG A 24 -1.42 -3.65 16.90
C ARG A 24 -0.87 -3.31 15.52
N SER A 25 0.43 -3.05 15.41
CA SER A 25 1.14 -3.08 14.14
C SER A 25 1.09 -4.53 13.67
N THR A 26 0.00 -4.90 12.99
CA THR A 26 -0.03 -6.16 12.26
C THR A 26 1.11 -6.09 11.25
N PRO A 27 2.07 -7.03 11.27
CA PRO A 27 3.00 -7.16 10.15
C PRO A 27 2.15 -7.34 8.88
N MET A 28 2.40 -6.53 7.86
CA MET A 28 1.80 -6.80 6.56
C MET A 28 2.22 -8.21 6.15
N PRO A 29 1.30 -9.07 5.68
CA PRO A 29 1.69 -10.37 5.16
C PRO A 29 2.66 -10.13 3.99
N GLU A 30 3.92 -10.50 4.18
CA GLU A 30 5.00 -10.32 3.19
C GLU A 30 4.89 -11.29 2.00
N ASP A 31 4.00 -12.26 2.07
CA ASP A 31 3.77 -13.22 1.01
C ASP A 31 2.52 -12.85 0.22
N ASN A 32 2.61 -11.80 -0.61
CA ASN A 32 1.81 -11.80 -1.83
C ASN A 32 2.57 -12.68 -2.84
N PRO A 33 2.17 -13.94 -3.08
CA PRO A 33 2.89 -14.86 -3.97
C PRO A 33 2.93 -14.39 -5.43
N GLN A 34 2.29 -13.27 -5.75
CA GLN A 34 2.26 -12.60 -7.04
C GLN A 34 3.02 -11.27 -7.05
N ALA A 35 3.74 -10.90 -5.98
CA ALA A 35 4.58 -9.70 -6.00
C ALA A 35 5.86 -9.95 -6.80
N CYS A 36 6.03 -9.22 -7.90
CA CYS A 36 7.29 -9.18 -8.63
C CYS A 36 8.31 -8.27 -7.94
N THR A 37 9.59 -8.41 -8.31
CA THR A 37 10.61 -7.44 -7.92
C THR A 37 10.21 -6.04 -8.39
N TRP A 38 10.48 -5.03 -7.56
CA TRP A 38 10.12 -3.64 -7.86
C TRP A 38 11.12 -3.02 -8.84
N ASP A 39 11.05 -3.46 -10.10
CA ASP A 39 11.91 -3.01 -11.18
C ASP A 39 11.15 -2.15 -12.20
N ILE A 40 11.87 -1.22 -12.82
CA ILE A 40 11.33 -0.31 -13.83
C ILE A 40 12.19 -0.40 -15.09
N LYS A 41 11.54 -0.44 -16.25
CA LYS A 41 12.18 -0.26 -17.56
C LYS A 41 11.70 1.06 -18.17
N ILE A 42 12.65 1.90 -18.57
CA ILE A 42 12.39 3.14 -19.28
C ILE A 42 12.30 2.83 -20.78
N CYS A 43 11.26 3.34 -21.42
CA CYS A 43 10.99 3.18 -22.85
C CYS A 43 11.61 4.34 -23.66
N ASP A 44 11.79 4.15 -24.97
CA ASP A 44 12.47 5.14 -25.83
C ASP A 44 11.71 6.47 -25.98
N ASP A 45 10.40 6.46 -25.73
CA ASP A 45 9.51 7.63 -25.65
C ASP A 45 9.61 8.36 -24.29
N GLY A 46 10.37 7.80 -23.34
CA GLY A 46 10.54 8.33 -21.99
C GLY A 46 9.47 7.89 -20.99
N THR A 47 8.50 7.06 -21.39
CA THR A 47 7.58 6.41 -20.44
C THR A 47 8.28 5.27 -19.70
N TRP A 48 7.58 4.66 -18.75
CA TRP A 48 8.12 3.54 -17.97
C TRP A 48 7.08 2.45 -17.73
N VAL A 49 7.56 1.22 -17.66
CA VAL A 49 6.76 0.02 -17.39
C VAL A 49 7.32 -0.75 -16.19
N TYR A 50 6.42 -1.44 -15.48
CA TYR A 50 6.74 -2.30 -14.34
C TYR A 50 6.65 -3.78 -14.77
N ARG A 51 7.08 -4.68 -13.89
CA ARG A 51 6.85 -6.11 -14.06
C ARG A 51 5.38 -6.46 -13.84
N ALA A 52 4.81 -7.26 -14.74
CA ALA A 52 3.44 -7.73 -14.70
C ALA A 52 3.37 -9.10 -14.01
N ALA A 53 2.68 -9.17 -12.87
CA ALA A 53 2.53 -10.38 -12.07
C ALA A 53 1.79 -11.51 -12.78
N ASP A 54 0.87 -11.15 -13.68
CA ASP A 54 0.09 -12.06 -14.52
C ASP A 54 0.89 -12.58 -15.74
N ARG A 55 2.09 -12.06 -15.99
CA ARG A 55 2.98 -12.45 -17.09
C ARG A 55 4.36 -12.92 -16.58
N ASP A 56 4.35 -13.72 -15.51
CA ASP A 56 5.59 -14.30 -14.94
C ASP A 56 6.65 -13.24 -14.60
N CYS A 57 6.21 -12.07 -14.14
CA CYS A 57 7.07 -10.94 -13.80
C CYS A 57 7.89 -10.38 -14.97
N GLU A 58 7.44 -10.58 -16.21
CA GLU A 58 7.99 -9.91 -17.39
C GLU A 58 7.54 -8.43 -17.45
N PHE A 59 8.30 -7.59 -18.15
CA PHE A 59 7.89 -6.21 -18.41
C PHE A 59 6.77 -6.17 -19.45
N ASP A 60 5.78 -5.30 -19.25
CA ASP A 60 4.84 -4.97 -20.32
C ASP A 60 5.56 -4.31 -21.51
N ASP A 61 4.92 -4.39 -22.68
CA ASP A 61 5.40 -3.72 -23.89
C ASP A 61 5.38 -2.20 -23.71
N CYS A 62 6.41 -1.54 -24.26
CA CYS A 62 6.43 -0.08 -24.36
C CYS A 62 5.38 0.36 -25.38
N LEU A 63 4.32 1.01 -24.92
CA LEU A 63 3.32 1.60 -25.80
C LEU A 63 3.89 2.91 -26.38
N VAL A 64 4.49 2.82 -27.57
CA VAL A 64 4.82 4.01 -28.39
C VAL A 64 3.53 4.58 -29.00
N GLU A 65 2.69 5.14 -28.13
CA GLU A 65 1.41 5.73 -28.49
C GLU A 65 1.64 7.11 -29.11
N PHE A 66 2.08 7.17 -30.38
CA PHE A 66 1.72 8.34 -31.17
C PHE A 66 0.20 8.26 -31.36
N ALA A 67 -0.51 9.10 -30.60
CA ALA A 67 -1.93 9.35 -30.72
C ALA A 67 -2.37 9.29 -32.19
N GLU A 68 -3.24 8.34 -32.56
CA GLU A 68 -4.28 8.49 -33.59
C GLU A 68 -5.10 7.18 -33.66
N LEU A 69 -6.38 7.28 -33.28
CA LEU A 69 -7.52 6.41 -33.67
C LEU A 69 -7.74 5.06 -32.93
N GLY A 70 -8.25 5.15 -31.69
CA GLY A 70 -9.44 4.35 -31.32
C GLY A 70 -9.34 3.37 -30.14
N SER A 71 -9.57 3.88 -28.93
CA SER A 71 -10.43 3.33 -27.85
C SER A 71 -10.65 1.80 -27.75
N ARG A 72 -10.04 1.19 -26.71
CA ARG A 72 -10.51 0.12 -25.77
C ARG A 72 -9.30 -0.76 -25.37
N GLN A 73 -8.78 -0.84 -24.15
CA GLN A 73 -9.19 -0.38 -22.83
C GLN A 73 -7.92 -0.09 -22.01
N HIS A 74 -7.65 1.18 -21.68
CA HIS A 74 -6.76 1.51 -20.56
C HIS A 74 -7.65 1.83 -19.37
N SER A 75 -8.27 0.80 -18.80
CA SER A 75 -9.07 0.94 -17.58
C SER A 75 -9.05 -0.36 -16.80
N ASN A 76 -7.91 -0.69 -16.18
CA ASN A 76 -7.96 -1.22 -14.83
C ASN A 76 -6.65 -1.03 -14.06
N TYR A 77 -6.19 0.22 -13.95
CA TYR A 77 -5.48 0.63 -12.75
C TYR A 77 -6.47 1.39 -11.87
N THR A 78 -7.48 0.67 -11.37
CA THR A 78 -8.23 1.17 -10.21
C THR A 78 -7.29 1.05 -9.03
N SER A 79 -6.50 2.10 -8.79
CA SER A 79 -5.83 2.29 -7.50
C SER A 79 -6.90 2.16 -6.43
N PRO A 80 -6.82 1.19 -5.50
CA PRO A 80 -7.77 1.10 -4.40
C PRO A 80 -7.41 2.20 -3.41
N THR A 81 -7.72 3.44 -3.75
CA THR A 81 -7.64 4.56 -2.81
C THR A 81 -8.67 4.32 -1.71
N LEU A 82 -8.16 3.91 -0.55
CA LEU A 82 -8.55 4.37 0.79
C LEU A 82 -10.06 4.57 1.02
N ARG A 83 -10.67 3.58 1.68
CA ARG A 83 -11.75 3.80 2.64
C ARG A 83 -11.42 3.09 3.95
#